data_AF-A0A6B3EDQ1-F1
#
_entry.id   AF-A0A6B3EDQ1-F1
#
_cell.length_a   1.000
_cell.length_b   1.000
_cell.length_c   1.000
_cell.angle_alpha   90.00
_cell.angle_beta   90.00
_cell.angle_gamma   90.00
#
_symmetry.space_group_name_H-M   'P 1'
#
loop_
_entity.id
_entity.type
_entity.pdbx_description
1 polymer ?
#
loop_
_entity_poly.entity_id
_entity_poly.type
_entity_poly.pdbx_seq_one_letter_code
_entity_poly.pdbx_strand_id
1 'polypeptide(L)'
;LDAKGAAYSVVAGNHDVTGDDTRGDTPYLRTVGPRRFTRAKSFVGADRTGYNTAHVFRAAGRSWLVLALDWRTTEQGFAWADGIIKAHPGMPVILTAHDIVAPEYDDNV
;
A
#
# COMPACT_ATOMS: atom_id res chain seq x y z
N LEU A 1 14.91 -6.02 6.89
CA LEU A 1 13.57 -6.32 7.44
C LEU A 1 13.21 -7.79 7.22
N ASP A 2 13.22 -8.27 5.97
CA ASP A 2 12.89 -9.66 5.61
C ASP A 2 13.66 -10.73 6.41
N ALA A 3 14.99 -10.63 6.43
CA ALA A 3 15.86 -11.59 7.14
C ALA A 3 15.63 -11.62 8.67
N LYS A 4 14.92 -10.62 9.22
CA LYS A 4 14.58 -10.52 10.64
C LYS A 4 13.08 -10.76 10.90
N GLY A 5 12.30 -11.08 9.86
CA GLY A 5 10.86 -11.33 9.98
C GLY A 5 10.06 -10.11 10.47
N ALA A 6 10.60 -8.89 10.32
CA ALA A 6 9.89 -7.68 10.69
C ALA A 6 8.72 -7.45 9.72
N ALA A 7 7.55 -7.08 10.25
CA ALA A 7 6.41 -6.66 9.44
C ALA A 7 6.63 -5.21 8.97
N TYR A 8 6.41 -4.96 7.68
CA TYR A 8 6.49 -3.63 7.09
C TYR A 8 5.61 -3.56 5.82
N SER A 9 5.17 -2.36 5.49
CA SER A 9 4.61 -1.99 4.19
C SER A 9 5.53 -0.97 3.52
N VAL A 10 5.35 -0.77 2.22
CA VAL A 10 6.05 0.26 1.43
C VAL A 10 5.01 0.94 0.54
N VAL A 11 5.18 2.23 0.33
CA VAL A 11 4.37 3.07 -0.56
C VAL A 11 5.31 3.68 -1.59
N ALA A 12 4.91 3.73 -2.85
CA ALA A 12 5.63 4.48 -3.88
C ALA A 12 5.41 5.97 -3.66
N GLY A 13 6.46 6.77 -3.81
CA GLY A 13 6.38 8.23 -3.84
C GLY A 13 6.72 8.83 -5.20
N ASN A 14 6.79 10.16 -5.23
CA ASN A 14 7.10 10.92 -6.44
C ASN A 14 8.45 10.61 -7.10
N HIS A 15 9.42 10.21 -6.29
CA HIS A 15 10.74 9.81 -6.78
C HIS A 15 10.85 8.32 -7.17
N ASP A 16 9.81 7.50 -6.94
CA ASP A 16 9.81 6.08 -7.28
C ASP A 16 9.12 5.78 -8.62
N VAL A 17 8.10 6.57 -8.97
CA VAL A 17 7.16 6.31 -10.07
C VAL A 17 6.64 7.62 -10.66
N THR A 18 5.98 7.55 -11.82
CA THR A 18 5.30 8.68 -12.48
C THR A 18 3.85 8.30 -12.82
N GLY A 19 2.93 9.27 -12.82
CA GLY A 19 1.51 9.02 -13.16
C GLY A 19 0.74 8.42 -11.98
N ASP A 20 -0.23 7.55 -12.24
CA ASP A 20 -1.13 6.92 -11.24
C ASP A 20 -0.95 5.39 -11.15
N ASP A 21 -1.65 4.73 -10.23
CA ASP A 21 -1.53 3.29 -9.99
C ASP A 21 -1.86 2.38 -11.20
N THR A 22 -2.24 2.94 -12.36
CA THR A 22 -2.45 2.21 -13.62
C THR A 22 -1.24 2.19 -14.56
N ARG A 23 -0.14 2.85 -14.18
CA ARG A 23 1.10 3.05 -14.97
C ARG A 23 1.85 1.79 -15.46
N GLY A 24 1.41 0.59 -15.11
CA GLY A 24 2.05 -0.66 -15.52
C GLY A 24 3.30 -1.01 -14.71
N ASP A 25 4.23 -1.78 -15.28
CA ASP A 25 5.43 -2.28 -14.58
C ASP A 25 6.48 -1.17 -14.36
N THR A 26 7.02 -1.09 -13.14
CA THR A 26 8.05 -0.10 -12.75
C THR A 26 9.20 -0.76 -12.00
N PRO A 27 10.38 -0.10 -11.92
CA PRO A 27 11.45 -0.53 -11.02
C PRO A 27 10.97 -0.71 -9.56
N TYR A 28 10.05 0.14 -9.11
CA TYR A 28 9.38 0.01 -7.81
C TYR A 28 8.71 -1.36 -7.66
N LEU A 29 7.77 -1.73 -8.56
CA LEU A 29 7.07 -3.02 -8.48
C LEU A 29 8.02 -4.23 -8.59
N ARG A 30 9.06 -4.14 -9.42
CA ARG A 30 10.04 -5.23 -9.54
C ARG A 30 10.86 -5.44 -8.27
N THR A 31 11.07 -4.38 -7.48
CA THR A 31 11.96 -4.40 -6.30
C THR A 31 11.21 -4.60 -4.99
N VAL A 32 10.09 -3.90 -4.82
CA VAL A 32 9.29 -3.84 -3.57
C VAL A 32 7.81 -4.14 -3.80
N GLY A 33 7.43 -4.64 -4.97
CA GLY A 33 6.05 -5.05 -5.23
C GLY A 33 5.61 -6.30 -4.45
N PRO A 34 4.33 -6.72 -4.62
CA PRO A 34 3.66 -7.71 -3.77
C PRO A 34 4.38 -9.05 -3.62
N ARG A 35 5.12 -9.48 -4.65
CA ARG A 35 5.90 -10.73 -4.63
C ARG A 35 6.83 -10.81 -3.41
N ARG A 36 7.39 -9.68 -2.98
CA ARG A 36 8.26 -9.58 -1.81
C ARG A 36 7.57 -9.95 -0.51
N PHE A 37 6.26 -9.67 -0.41
CA PHE A 37 5.47 -9.85 0.80
C PHE A 37 4.73 -11.18 0.88
N THR A 38 4.76 -12.01 -0.18
CA THR A 38 4.05 -13.31 -0.22
C THR A 38 4.39 -14.27 0.92
N ARG A 39 5.55 -14.11 1.56
CA ARG A 39 5.99 -14.91 2.72
C ARG A 39 5.84 -14.17 4.06
N ALA A 40 5.46 -12.89 4.04
CA ALA A 40 5.27 -12.11 5.24
C ALA A 40 3.92 -12.47 5.89
N LYS A 41 3.95 -12.80 7.19
CA LYS A 41 2.73 -13.10 7.95
C LYS A 41 1.77 -11.92 8.05
N SER A 42 2.28 -10.70 7.87
CA SER A 42 1.48 -9.49 7.87
C SER A 42 0.72 -9.28 6.55
N PHE A 43 1.14 -9.89 5.44
CA PHE A 43 0.58 -9.57 4.13
C PHE A 43 -0.84 -10.12 3.98
N VAL A 44 -1.78 -9.22 3.71
CA VAL A 44 -3.18 -9.56 3.44
C VAL A 44 -3.41 -9.72 1.94
N GLY A 45 -2.87 -8.80 1.15
CA GLY A 45 -3.05 -8.83 -0.30
C GLY A 45 -2.58 -7.55 -0.98
N ALA A 46 -2.69 -7.56 -2.30
CA ALA A 46 -2.48 -6.41 -3.15
C ALA A 46 -3.62 -6.29 -4.15
N ASP A 47 -3.81 -5.11 -4.70
CA ASP A 47 -4.72 -4.92 -5.83
C ASP A 47 -4.15 -5.53 -7.12
N ARG A 48 -4.91 -5.42 -8.21
CA ARG A 48 -4.55 -6.01 -9.51
C ARG A 48 -3.29 -5.37 -10.12
N THR A 49 -3.03 -4.10 -9.81
CA THR A 49 -1.87 -3.37 -10.34
C THR A 49 -0.61 -3.67 -9.50
N GLY A 50 -0.79 -4.02 -8.24
CA GLY A 50 0.25 -4.34 -7.28
C GLY A 50 0.82 -3.12 -6.56
N TYR A 51 0.32 -1.92 -6.86
CA TYR A 51 0.77 -0.67 -6.22
C TYR A 51 0.11 -0.45 -4.86
N ASN A 52 -1.11 -0.97 -4.68
CA ASN A 52 -1.83 -0.87 -3.42
C ASN A 52 -1.70 -2.19 -2.64
N THR A 53 -1.27 -2.14 -1.38
CA THR A 53 -1.11 -3.34 -0.54
C THR A 53 -1.75 -3.19 0.83
N ALA A 54 -2.20 -4.31 1.39
CA ALA A 54 -2.83 -4.41 2.69
C ALA A 54 -2.01 -5.34 3.60
N HIS A 55 -1.85 -4.92 4.85
CA HIS A 55 -1.12 -5.67 5.87
C HIS A 55 -1.84 -5.64 7.21
N VAL A 56 -1.62 -6.66 8.04
CA VAL A 56 -2.13 -6.71 9.41
C VAL A 56 -0.99 -6.93 10.39
N PHE A 57 -1.04 -6.22 11.52
CA PHE A 57 -0.16 -6.46 12.66
C PHE A 57 -0.93 -6.36 13.98
N ARG A 58 -0.35 -6.92 15.05
CA ARG A 58 -0.93 -6.89 16.40
C ARG A 58 -0.10 -5.97 17.30
N ALA A 59 -0.75 -4.98 17.90
CA ALA A 59 -0.15 -4.06 18.86
C ALA A 59 -1.22 -3.54 19.82
N ALA A 60 -0.82 -3.17 21.04
CA ALA A 60 -1.72 -2.65 22.07
C ALA A 60 -2.96 -3.54 22.30
N GLY A 61 -2.77 -4.87 22.30
CA GLY A 61 -3.84 -5.84 22.55
C GLY A 61 -4.84 -6.06 21.41
N ARG A 62 -4.68 -5.41 20.25
CA ARG A 62 -5.59 -5.53 19.10
C ARG A 62 -4.88 -5.70 17.77
N SER A 63 -5.63 -6.12 16.75
CA SER A 63 -5.17 -6.14 15.36
C SER A 63 -5.44 -4.80 14.69
N TRP A 64 -4.52 -4.39 13.82
CA TRP A 64 -4.56 -3.18 13.02
C TRP A 64 -4.45 -3.55 11.55
N LEU A 65 -5.25 -2.92 10.72
CA LEU A 65 -5.14 -2.98 9.27
C LEU A 65 -4.27 -1.81 8.80
N VAL A 66 -3.26 -2.08 7.98
CA VAL A 66 -2.43 -1.06 7.31
C VAL A 66 -2.74 -1.11 5.83
N LEU A 67 -3.16 0.01 5.28
CA LEU A 67 -3.29 0.22 3.84
C LEU A 67 -2.11 1.07 3.36
N ALA A 68 -1.36 0.54 2.41
CA ALA A 68 -0.33 1.25 1.68
C ALA A 68 -0.87 1.54 0.29
N LEU A 69 -1.31 2.78 0.08
CA LEU A 69 -1.90 3.26 -1.16
C LEU A 69 -0.86 4.05 -1.95
N ASP A 70 -0.93 3.93 -3.27
CA ASP A 70 0.02 4.51 -4.21
C ASP A 70 0.01 6.05 -4.23
N TRP A 71 1.11 6.68 -4.67
CA TRP A 71 1.30 8.14 -4.79
C TRP A 71 0.16 8.86 -5.52
N ARG A 72 -0.51 8.22 -6.48
CA ARG A 72 -1.73 8.76 -7.09
C ARG A 72 -2.72 7.62 -7.30
N THR A 73 -3.36 7.20 -6.22
CA THR A 73 -4.32 6.09 -6.22
C THR A 73 -5.56 6.46 -7.04
N THR A 74 -5.98 5.58 -7.95
CA THR A 74 -7.19 5.79 -8.76
C THR A 74 -8.46 5.34 -8.03
N GLU A 75 -9.62 5.61 -8.61
CA GLU A 75 -10.91 5.09 -8.11
C GLU A 75 -10.91 3.56 -7.97
N GLN A 76 -10.20 2.84 -8.87
CA GLN A 76 -10.06 1.38 -8.77
C GLN A 76 -9.27 0.99 -7.51
N GLY A 77 -8.17 1.68 -7.22
CA GLY A 77 -7.38 1.46 -6.00
C GLY A 77 -8.20 1.77 -4.74
N PHE A 78 -8.96 2.87 -4.73
CA PHE A 78 -9.85 3.20 -3.62
C PHE A 78 -10.98 2.18 -3.43
N ALA A 79 -11.60 1.71 -4.51
CA ALA A 79 -12.64 0.68 -4.44
C ALA A 79 -12.08 -0.65 -3.90
N TRP A 80 -10.86 -1.01 -4.28
CA TRP A 80 -10.16 -2.16 -3.70
C TRP A 80 -9.90 -1.97 -2.21
N ALA A 81 -9.39 -0.79 -1.80
CA ALA A 81 -9.12 -0.46 -0.41
C ALA A 81 -10.39 -0.52 0.46
N ASP A 82 -11.50 0.04 -0.03
CA ASP A 82 -12.81 -0.06 0.61
C ASP A 82 -13.26 -1.53 0.77
N GLY A 83 -13.03 -2.37 -0.25
CA GLY A 83 -13.25 -3.81 -0.17
C GLY A 83 -12.46 -4.49 0.94
N ILE A 84 -11.17 -4.15 1.09
CA ILE A 84 -10.32 -4.66 2.17
C ILE A 84 -10.84 -4.22 3.55
N ILE A 85 -11.23 -2.96 3.71
CA ILE A 85 -11.80 -2.44 4.97
C ILE A 85 -13.07 -3.21 5.32
N LYS A 86 -13.98 -3.40 4.37
CA LYS A 86 -15.22 -4.15 4.56
C LYS A 86 -14.98 -5.63 4.90
N ALA A 87 -13.92 -6.23 4.36
CA ALA A 87 -13.53 -7.60 4.66
C ALA A 87 -12.91 -7.77 6.06
N HIS A 88 -12.51 -6.68 6.73
CA HIS A 88 -11.86 -6.69 8.05
C HIS A 88 -12.62 -5.82 9.06
N PRO A 89 -13.92 -6.10 9.31
CA PRO A 89 -14.73 -5.29 10.20
C PRO A 89 -14.15 -5.29 11.63
N GLY A 90 -14.10 -4.11 12.25
CA GLY A 90 -13.65 -3.93 13.64
C GLY A 90 -12.13 -3.75 13.83
N MET A 91 -11.33 -3.88 12.77
CA MET A 91 -9.93 -3.48 12.81
C MET A 91 -9.81 -1.97 12.54
N PRO A 92 -9.14 -1.18 13.38
CA PRO A 92 -8.79 0.19 13.03
C PRO A 92 -7.81 0.18 11.86
N VAL A 93 -7.93 1.19 11.01
CA VAL A 93 -7.16 1.32 9.79
C VAL A 93 -6.10 2.41 9.97
N ILE A 94 -4.87 2.08 9.62
CA ILE A 94 -3.79 3.03 9.37
C ILE A 94 -3.64 3.14 7.86
N LEU A 95 -3.87 4.32 7.31
CA LEU A 95 -3.63 4.60 5.90
C LEU A 95 -2.27 5.28 5.75
N THR A 96 -1.47 4.76 4.83
CA THR A 96 -0.20 5.34 4.39
C THR A 96 -0.31 5.62 2.91
N ALA A 97 0.01 6.83 2.51
CA ALA A 97 0.12 7.29 1.13
C ALA A 97 1.23 8.35 1.09
N HIS A 98 1.85 8.55 -0.06
CA HIS A 98 2.83 9.62 -0.23
C HIS A 98 2.13 10.98 -0.13
N ASP A 99 1.01 11.11 -0.85
CA ASP A 99 0.12 12.28 -0.79
C ASP A 99 -1.29 11.86 -0.38
N ILE A 100 -1.79 12.45 0.70
CA ILE A 100 -3.16 12.27 1.19
C ILE A 100 -4.02 13.46 0.77
N VAL A 101 -3.43 14.66 0.81
CA VAL A 101 -4.04 15.91 0.34
C VAL A 101 -3.02 16.52 -0.62
N ALA A 102 -3.26 16.37 -1.91
CA ALA A 102 -2.34 16.86 -2.93
C ALA A 102 -2.56 18.36 -3.19
N PRO A 103 -1.49 19.15 -3.35
CA PRO A 103 -1.61 20.53 -3.84
C PRO A 103 -2.05 20.57 -5.30
N GLU A 104 -2.67 21.67 -5.75
CA GLU A 104 -3.07 21.87 -7.14
C GLU A 104 -1.90 22.16 -8.11
N TYR A 105 -0.66 22.27 -7.61
CA TYR A 105 0.52 22.55 -8.41
C TYR A 105 1.39 21.30 -8.61
N ASP A 106 2.13 21.28 -9.72
CA ASP A 106 2.98 20.14 -10.10
C ASP A 106 4.22 20.04 -9.19
N ASP A 107 4.36 18.91 -8.49
CA ASP A 107 5.37 18.60 -7.49
C ASP A 107 6.46 17.64 -8.00
N ASN A 108 6.61 17.57 -9.32
CA ASN A 108 7.72 16.89 -10.00
C ASN A 108 9.04 17.66 -9.77
N VAL A 109 9.60 17.58 -8.56
CA VAL A 109 10.97 18.04 -8.23
C VAL A 109 12.03 17.00 -8.58
#